data_AF-A0A6P1IAZ9-F1
#
_entry.id   AF-A0A6P1IAZ9-F1
#
_cell.length_a   1.000
_cell.length_b   1.000
_cell.length_c   1.000
_cell.angle_alpha   90.00
_cell.angle_beta   90.00
_cell.angle_gamma   90.00
#
_symmetry.space_group_name_H-M   'P 1'
#
loop_
_entity.id
_entity.type
_entity.pdbx_description
1 polymer ?
#
loop_
_entity_poly.entity_id
_entity_poly.type
_entity_poly.pdbx_seq_one_letter_code
_entity_poly.pdbx_strand_id
1 'polypeptide(L)'
;MNATHPIAGRDELFARFMQVLSTRTLRHVAEEARLDGESLKEAVERYEIDYAWQVLGSQRLQDACLVVLGARLESRVSDAQRACLVDVLQSAATAQPTDALMSFDNDVPEHLTTLLCAWFDQQSALATEAA
;
A
#
# COMPACT_ATOMS: atom_id res chain seq x y z
N MET A 1 0.43 -34.01 4.22
CA MET A 1 -0.26 -33.06 3.32
C MET A 1 -0.62 -31.86 4.18
N ASN A 2 0.18 -30.79 4.13
CA ASN A 2 -0.06 -29.59 4.93
C ASN A 2 -1.24 -28.83 4.31
N ALA A 3 -2.32 -28.69 5.07
CA ALA A 3 -3.42 -27.81 4.72
C ALA A 3 -2.93 -26.37 4.91
N THR A 4 -2.40 -25.78 3.84
CA THR A 4 -2.27 -24.34 3.70
C THR A 4 -3.69 -23.80 3.71
N HIS A 5 -4.19 -23.45 4.90
CA HIS A 5 -5.43 -22.69 4.98
C HIS A 5 -5.12 -21.38 4.24
N PRO A 6 -5.79 -21.06 3.13
CA PRO A 6 -5.72 -19.71 2.62
C PRO A 6 -6.14 -18.82 3.78
N ILE A 7 -5.30 -17.84 4.13
CA ILE A 7 -5.61 -16.85 5.14
C ILE A 7 -6.88 -16.16 4.63
N ALA A 8 -8.04 -16.63 5.09
CA ALA A 8 -9.32 -16.17 4.58
C ALA A 8 -9.39 -14.65 4.83
N GLY A 9 -9.52 -13.89 3.74
CA GLY A 9 -9.55 -12.43 3.76
C GLY A 9 -8.23 -11.69 3.43
N ARG A 10 -7.06 -12.34 3.37
CA ARG A 10 -5.81 -11.65 2.93
C ARG A 10 -5.89 -11.24 1.46
N ASP A 11 -6.37 -12.14 0.59
CA ASP A 11 -6.50 -11.85 -0.84
C ASP A 11 -7.53 -10.74 -1.09
N GLU A 12 -8.58 -10.67 -0.26
CA GLU A 12 -9.56 -9.59 -0.30
C GLU A 12 -8.97 -8.26 0.20
N LEU A 13 -8.24 -8.28 1.32
CA LEU A 13 -7.47 -7.13 1.82
C LEU A 13 -6.53 -6.60 0.73
N PHE A 14 -5.78 -7.49 0.09
CA PHE A 14 -4.86 -7.16 -0.98
C PHE A 14 -5.58 -6.56 -2.19
N ALA A 15 -6.67 -7.20 -2.65
CA ALA A 15 -7.47 -6.70 -3.76
C ALA A 15 -8.04 -5.31 -3.48
N ARG A 16 -8.57 -5.08 -2.27
CA ARG A 16 -9.08 -3.77 -1.85
C ARG A 16 -7.97 -2.73 -1.76
N PHE A 17 -6.80 -3.11 -1.27
CA PHE A 17 -5.64 -2.22 -1.22
C PHE A 17 -5.20 -1.82 -2.63
N MET A 18 -5.09 -2.77 -3.56
CA MET A 18 -4.72 -2.48 -4.94
C MET A 18 -5.73 -1.55 -5.65
N GLN A 19 -7.03 -1.63 -5.31
CA GLN A 19 -8.07 -0.77 -5.89
C GLN A 19 -7.99 0.70 -5.45
N VAL A 20 -7.41 0.98 -4.28
CA VAL A 20 -7.30 2.35 -3.74
C VAL A 20 -5.97 3.02 -4.10
N LEU A 21 -5.06 2.32 -4.79
CA LEU A 21 -3.82 2.89 -5.28
C LEU A 21 -4.08 3.79 -6.49
N SER A 22 -3.69 5.06 -6.39
CA SER A 22 -3.69 5.95 -7.55
C SER A 22 -2.36 5.82 -8.30
N THR A 23 -2.41 5.14 -9.45
CA THR A 23 -1.27 5.02 -10.37
C THR A 23 -1.61 5.59 -11.73
N ARG A 24 -0.58 6.11 -12.42
CA ARG A 24 -0.67 6.62 -13.79
C ARG A 24 0.45 5.99 -14.60
N THR A 25 0.23 5.74 -15.89
CA THR A 25 1.33 5.25 -16.75
C THR A 25 2.31 6.39 -17.03
N LEU A 26 3.57 6.06 -17.27
CA LEU A 26 4.58 7.01 -17.75
C LEU A 26 4.10 7.79 -18.99
N ARG A 27 3.38 7.11 -19.90
CA ARG A 27 2.78 7.73 -21.08
C ARG A 27 1.76 8.81 -20.72
N HIS A 28 0.89 8.56 -19.74
CA HIS A 28 -0.09 9.56 -19.31
C HIS A 28 0.60 10.77 -18.67
N VAL A 29 1.58 10.56 -17.80
CA VAL A 29 2.33 11.67 -17.17
C VAL A 29 3.09 12.50 -18.22
N ALA A 30 3.68 11.85 -19.22
CA ALA A 30 4.33 12.56 -20.32
C ALA A 30 3.36 13.39 -21.17
N GLU A 31 2.13 12.91 -21.37
CA GLU A 31 1.10 13.66 -22.09
C GLU A 31 0.57 14.84 -21.27
N GLU A 32 0.37 14.67 -19.96
CA GLU A 32 0.01 15.76 -19.04
C GLU A 32 1.07 16.86 -19.05
N ALA A 33 2.35 16.48 -18.88
CA ALA A 33 3.46 17.43 -18.94
C ALA A 33 3.49 18.22 -20.26
N ARG A 34 3.26 17.52 -21.39
CA ARG A 34 3.19 18.14 -22.71
C ARG A 34 2.05 19.16 -22.83
N LEU A 35 0.89 18.87 -22.24
CA LEU A 35 -0.27 19.77 -22.22
C LEU A 35 -0.05 20.98 -21.33
N ASP A 36 0.64 20.80 -20.21
CA ASP A 36 1.00 21.86 -19.27
C ASP A 36 2.19 22.73 -19.75
N GLY A 37 2.84 22.32 -20.84
CA GLY A 37 4.00 23.02 -21.39
C GLY A 37 5.27 22.85 -20.56
N GLU A 38 5.30 21.86 -19.67
CA GLU A 38 6.47 21.48 -18.86
C GLU A 38 7.16 20.24 -19.44
N SER A 39 8.44 20.06 -19.09
CA SER A 39 9.15 18.82 -19.40
C SER A 39 8.65 17.69 -18.49
N LEU A 40 8.75 16.45 -18.96
CA LEU A 40 8.44 15.27 -18.13
C LEU A 40 9.25 15.26 -16.82
N LYS A 41 10.49 15.76 -16.86
CA LYS A 41 11.33 15.86 -15.67
C LYS A 41 10.71 16.81 -14.63
N GLU A 42 10.27 18.00 -15.06
CA GLU A 42 9.63 18.97 -14.18
C GLU A 42 8.33 18.42 -13.58
N ALA A 43 7.51 17.72 -14.37
CA ALA A 43 6.29 17.08 -13.88
C ALA A 43 6.59 16.03 -12.79
N VAL A 44 7.58 15.17 -13.02
CA VAL A 44 7.98 14.12 -12.08
C VAL A 44 8.52 14.71 -10.78
N GLU A 45 9.36 15.76 -10.85
CA GLU A 45 9.90 16.45 -9.68
C GLU A 45 8.82 17.23 -8.91
N ARG A 46 7.93 17.93 -9.61
CA ARG A 46 6.86 18.77 -9.02
C ARG A 46 5.86 17.97 -8.20
N TYR A 47 5.53 16.76 -8.64
CA TYR A 47 4.52 15.90 -8.02
C TYR A 47 5.12 14.79 -7.13
N GLU A 48 6.43 14.83 -6.89
CA GLU A 48 7.19 13.76 -6.24
C GLU A 48 6.76 12.37 -6.76
N ILE A 49 6.73 12.21 -8.09
CA ILE A 49 6.33 10.96 -8.74
C ILE A 49 7.55 10.06 -8.86
N ASP A 50 7.36 8.78 -8.59
CA ASP A 50 8.35 7.74 -8.88
C ASP A 50 7.62 6.50 -9.40
N TYR A 51 8.36 5.46 -9.78
CA TYR A 51 7.76 4.19 -10.15
C TYR A 51 6.98 3.60 -8.97
N ALA A 52 5.76 3.11 -9.24
CA ALA A 52 4.85 2.62 -8.21
C ALA A 52 5.47 1.49 -7.37
N TRP A 53 6.20 0.56 -8.01
CA TRP A 53 6.92 -0.51 -7.29
C TRP A 53 8.00 0.04 -6.35
N GLN A 54 8.67 1.14 -6.73
CA GLN A 54 9.71 1.78 -5.93
C GLN A 54 9.11 2.53 -4.74
N VAL A 55 8.00 3.26 -4.96
CA VAL A 55 7.25 3.94 -3.89
C VAL A 55 6.74 2.93 -2.87
N LEU A 56 6.04 1.89 -3.32
CA LEU A 56 5.43 0.87 -2.47
C LEU A 56 6.48 0.02 -1.72
N GLY A 57 7.65 -0.21 -2.33
CA GLY A 57 8.77 -0.91 -1.71
C GLY A 57 9.67 -0.03 -0.85
N SER A 58 9.40 1.27 -0.72
CA SER A 58 10.29 2.20 -0.04
C SER A 58 10.19 2.09 1.49
N GLN A 59 11.34 2.22 2.16
CA GLN A 59 11.39 2.32 3.62
C GLN A 59 10.60 3.54 4.13
N ARG A 60 10.65 4.66 3.39
CA ARG A 60 9.89 5.90 3.70
C ARG A 60 8.41 5.60 3.87
N LEU A 61 7.82 4.89 2.91
CA LEU A 61 6.39 4.57 2.96
C LEU A 61 6.07 3.56 4.06
N GLN A 62 6.91 2.53 4.22
CA GLN A 62 6.74 1.53 5.28
C GLN A 62 6.72 2.18 6.67
N ASP A 63 7.67 3.08 6.95
CA ASP A 63 7.75 3.78 8.23
C ASP A 63 6.53 4.68 8.45
N ALA A 64 6.07 5.39 7.42
CA ALA A 64 4.85 6.20 7.48
C ALA A 64 3.62 5.34 7.82
N CYS A 65 3.42 4.21 7.14
CA CYS A 65 2.33 3.29 7.43
C CYS A 65 2.39 2.75 8.87
N LEU A 66 3.58 2.43 9.39
CA LEU A 66 3.74 1.94 10.76
C LEU A 66 3.42 3.01 11.81
N VAL A 67 3.75 4.27 11.54
CA VAL A 67 3.40 5.40 12.40
C VAL A 67 1.88 5.56 12.46
N VAL A 68 1.20 5.57 11.30
CA VAL A 68 -0.26 5.70 11.24
C VAL A 68 -0.95 4.50 11.90
N LEU A 69 -0.44 3.28 11.67
CA LEU A 69 -0.97 2.07 12.31
C LEU A 69 -0.80 2.09 13.83
N GLY A 70 0.36 2.50 14.35
CA GLY A 70 0.58 2.63 15.79
C GLY A 70 -0.35 3.68 16.42
N ALA A 71 -0.59 4.79 15.72
CA ALA A 71 -1.52 5.81 16.18
C ALA A 71 -2.97 5.30 16.21
N ARG A 72 -3.40 4.55 15.18
CA ARG A 72 -4.76 4.00 15.08
C ARG A 72 -5.05 2.89 16.09
N LEU A 73 -4.05 2.07 16.40
CA LEU A 73 -4.17 0.99 17.39
C LEU A 73 -4.01 1.47 18.84
N GLU A 74 -3.72 2.76 19.05
CA GLU A 74 -3.41 3.37 20.36
C GLU A 74 -2.36 2.57 21.16
N SER A 75 -1.49 1.82 20.46
CA SER A 75 -0.58 0.85 21.05
C SER A 75 0.62 0.59 20.14
N ARG A 76 1.64 -0.06 20.71
CA ARG A 76 2.81 -0.46 19.94
C ARG A 76 2.42 -1.55 18.95
N VAL A 77 2.65 -1.31 17.66
CA VAL A 77 2.49 -2.30 16.59
C VAL A 77 3.34 -3.53 16.91
N SER A 78 2.70 -4.69 17.00
CA SER A 78 3.38 -5.97 17.23
C SER A 78 4.21 -6.42 16.02
N ASP A 79 5.15 -7.34 16.24
CA ASP A 79 5.98 -7.87 15.15
C ASP A 79 5.14 -8.59 14.08
N ALA A 80 4.06 -9.26 14.48
CA ALA A 80 3.13 -9.91 13.55
C ALA A 80 2.37 -8.89 12.68
N GLN A 81 1.89 -7.80 13.28
CA GLN A 81 1.22 -6.72 12.54
C GLN A 81 2.19 -5.99 11.61
N ARG A 82 3.42 -5.74 12.07
CA ARG A 82 4.50 -5.17 11.24
C ARG A 82 4.80 -6.08 10.04
N ALA A 83 4.98 -7.39 10.28
CA ALA A 83 5.25 -8.35 9.20
C ALA A 83 4.11 -8.39 8.18
N CYS A 84 2.86 -8.38 8.64
CA CYS A 84 1.68 -8.34 7.77
C CYS A 84 1.66 -7.07 6.89
N LEU A 85 1.87 -5.90 7.48
CA LEU A 85 1.93 -4.63 6.75
C LEU A 85 3.03 -4.64 5.67
N VAL A 86 4.22 -5.11 6.02
CA VAL A 86 5.37 -5.20 5.10
C VAL A 86 5.07 -6.15 3.96
N ASP A 87 4.52 -7.32 4.26
CA ASP A 87 4.15 -8.33 3.27
C ASP A 87 3.10 -7.80 2.28
N VAL A 88 2.09 -7.05 2.74
CA VAL A 88 1.09 -6.42 1.86
C VAL A 88 1.74 -5.37 0.95
N LEU A 89 2.59 -4.49 1.48
CA LEU A 89 3.30 -3.48 0.68
C LEU A 89 4.22 -4.10 -0.37
N GLN A 90 5.00 -5.13 0.00
CA GLN A 90 5.90 -5.83 -0.91
C GLN A 90 5.17 -6.61 -1.99
N SER A 91 4.06 -7.26 -1.62
CA SER A 91 3.18 -7.93 -2.57
C SER A 91 2.59 -6.91 -3.56
N ALA A 92 2.19 -5.73 -3.07
CA ALA A 92 1.60 -4.68 -3.91
C ALA A 92 2.64 -4.08 -4.85
N ALA A 93 3.88 -3.89 -4.37
CA ALA A 93 5.00 -3.43 -5.17
C ALA A 93 5.31 -4.41 -6.32
N THR A 94 5.33 -5.71 -6.02
CA THR A 94 5.62 -6.76 -7.01
C THR A 94 4.50 -6.91 -8.04
N ALA A 95 3.26 -6.59 -7.66
CA ALA A 95 2.11 -6.61 -8.55
C ALA A 95 2.02 -5.38 -9.48
N GLN A 96 2.86 -4.36 -9.30
CA GLN A 96 2.82 -3.15 -10.14
C GLN A 96 3.38 -3.40 -11.54
N PRO A 97 2.74 -2.84 -12.59
CA PRO A 97 3.37 -2.71 -13.90
C PRO A 97 4.68 -1.91 -13.84
N THR A 98 5.64 -2.24 -14.69
CA THR A 98 6.95 -1.57 -14.71
C THR A 98 6.89 -0.11 -15.15
N ASP A 99 5.84 0.29 -15.86
CA ASP A 99 5.59 1.65 -16.35
C ASP A 99 4.56 2.42 -15.50
N ALA A 100 4.07 1.80 -14.42
CA ALA A 100 3.19 2.47 -13.47
C ALA A 100 4.00 3.44 -12.60
N LEU A 101 3.53 4.67 -12.55
CA LEU A 101 4.03 5.75 -11.74
C LEU A 101 3.05 6.08 -10.63
N MET A 102 3.58 6.56 -9.52
CA MET A 102 2.85 6.85 -8.30
C MET A 102 3.48 8.07 -7.62
N SER A 103 2.65 8.98 -7.12
CA SER A 103 3.13 10.08 -6.27
C SER A 103 3.31 9.59 -4.84
N PHE A 104 4.31 10.13 -4.14
CA PHE A 104 4.48 9.96 -2.69
C PHE A 104 3.34 10.59 -1.87
N ASP A 105 2.58 11.52 -2.44
CA ASP A 105 1.39 12.12 -1.81
C ASP A 105 0.14 11.23 -1.87
N ASN A 106 0.26 9.98 -2.33
CA ASN A 106 -0.84 9.03 -2.18
C ASN A 106 -1.12 8.80 -0.68
N ASP A 107 -2.40 8.81 -0.31
CA ASP A 107 -2.91 8.49 1.04
C ASP A 107 -2.76 7.00 1.41
N VAL A 108 -1.72 6.32 0.91
CA VAL A 108 -1.44 4.91 1.17
C VAL A 108 -1.33 4.62 2.67
N PRO A 109 -0.63 5.42 3.50
CA PRO A 109 -0.58 5.15 4.94
C PRO A 109 -1.97 5.07 5.58
N GLU A 110 -2.88 5.99 5.23
CA GLU A 110 -4.24 6.02 5.77
C GLU A 110 -5.11 4.88 5.22
N HIS A 111 -5.07 4.65 3.90
CA HIS A 111 -5.85 3.60 3.25
C HIS A 111 -5.43 2.20 3.72
N LEU A 112 -4.13 1.89 3.71
CA LEU A 112 -3.63 0.59 4.13
C LEU A 112 -3.92 0.34 5.61
N THR A 113 -3.68 1.34 6.46
CA THR A 113 -3.94 1.21 7.90
C THR A 113 -5.42 0.96 8.19
N THR A 114 -6.32 1.68 7.52
CA THR A 114 -7.77 1.50 7.68
C THR A 114 -8.19 0.07 7.36
N LEU A 115 -7.68 -0.48 6.24
CA LEU A 115 -7.98 -1.85 5.84
C LEU A 115 -7.37 -2.88 6.81
N LEU A 116 -6.14 -2.66 7.27
CA LEU A 116 -5.46 -3.54 8.22
C LEU A 116 -6.16 -3.57 9.59
N CYS A 117 -6.57 -2.43 10.13
CA CYS A 117 -7.32 -2.37 11.39
C CYS A 117 -8.61 -3.19 11.30
N ALA A 118 -9.41 -2.96 10.25
CA ALA A 118 -10.64 -3.72 10.03
C ALA A 118 -10.39 -5.24 9.89
N TRP A 119 -9.28 -5.61 9.25
CA TRP A 119 -8.88 -7.01 9.12
C TRP A 119 -8.45 -7.61 10.47
N PHE A 120 -7.64 -6.91 11.27
CA PHE A 120 -7.23 -7.39 12.59
C PHE A 120 -8.44 -7.60 13.52
N ASP A 121 -9.39 -6.66 13.52
CA ASP A 121 -10.61 -6.78 14.32
C ASP A 121 -11.43 -8.03 13.95
N GLN A 122 -11.56 -8.30 12.65
CA GLN A 122 -12.24 -9.51 12.15
C GLN A 122 -11.53 -10.80 12.58
N GLN A 123 -10.19 -10.83 12.49
CA GLN A 123 -9.41 -12.00 12.93
C GLN A 123 -9.55 -12.23 14.44
N SER A 124 -9.56 -11.16 15.24
CA SER A 124 -9.77 -11.26 16.69
C SER A 124 -11.16 -11.78 17.06
N ALA A 125 -12.21 -11.37 16.33
CA ALA A 125 -13.57 -11.86 16.54
C ALA A 125 -13.68 -13.36 16.23
N LEU A 126 -13.16 -13.80 15.09
CA LEU A 126 -13.16 -15.22 14.69
C LEU A 126 -12.38 -16.11 15.66
N ALA A 127 -11.25 -15.63 16.19
CA ALA A 127 -10.46 -16.35 17.18
C ALA A 127 -11.20 -16.52 18.52
N THR A 128 -12.08 -15.58 18.88
CA THR A 128 -12.87 -15.62 20.11
C THR A 128 -14.05 -16.59 19.99
N GLU A 129 -14.68 -16.69 18.81
CA GLU A 129 -15.78 -17.63 18.56
C GLU A 129 -15.34 -19.10 18.46
N ALA A 130 -14.06 -19.34 18.14
CA ALA A 130 -13.48 -20.67 18.04
C ALA A 130 -12.92 -21.24 19.37
N ALA A 131 -12.95 -20.46 20.46
CA ALA A 131 -12.43 -20.81 21.78
C ALA A 131 -13.55 -21.23 22.76
#